data_AF-A0A9E0M990-F1
#
_entry.id   AF-A0A9E0M990-F1
#
_cell.length_a   1.000
_cell.length_b   1.000
_cell.length_c   1.000
_cell.angle_alpha   90.00
_cell.angle_beta   90.00
_cell.angle_gamma   90.00
#
_symmetry.space_group_name_H-M   'P 1'
#
loop_
_entity.id
_entity.type
_entity.pdbx_description
1 polymer ?
#
loop_
_entity_poly.entity_id
_entity_poly.type
_entity_poly.pdbx_seq_one_letter_code
_entity_poly.pdbx_strand_id
1 'polypeptide(L)'
;MDLMKKIFRSSGAAPLEPAAGGPLDPIGAVPAGGAPSHHAVDDFDAQVNTRRELLRIRTRNTLRLSGVPESWIEAQVLLEPAGGRTFMHLRLAVRHWDPRLLQYAVALQRKLMEEIERIDPQAAQWLLSIVWAFPPELACPFPDLPQPSAWLDREPRPTGADELQSDLAQLYAVRDAEMSQHGDLKGQVGG
;
A
#
# COMPACT_ATOMS: atom_id res chain seq x y z
N MET A 1 24.59 -7.39 -29.47
CA MET A 1 25.22 -7.73 -28.18
C MET A 1 24.10 -8.09 -27.23
N ASP A 2 23.71 -9.37 -27.30
CA ASP A 2 22.46 -9.93 -26.79
C ASP A 2 22.82 -10.70 -25.50
N LEU A 3 22.67 -10.05 -24.35
CA LEU A 3 23.14 -10.54 -23.04
C LEU A 3 22.00 -10.62 -22.01
N MET A 4 20.81 -11.09 -22.41
CA MET A 4 19.71 -11.40 -21.48
C MET A 4 18.89 -12.63 -21.92
N LYS A 5 19.58 -13.77 -22.16
CA LYS A 5 18.95 -15.09 -22.39
C LYS A 5 19.67 -16.22 -21.65
N LYS A 6 19.96 -16.03 -20.35
CA LYS A 6 20.72 -17.02 -19.57
C LYS A 6 20.17 -17.22 -18.15
N ILE A 7 18.91 -17.64 -18.02
CA ILE A 7 18.42 -18.25 -16.76
C ILE A 7 17.59 -19.53 -17.00
N PHE A 8 17.15 -19.85 -18.23
CA PHE A 8 16.62 -21.18 -18.54
C PHE A 8 17.74 -22.16 -18.87
N ARG A 9 18.22 -22.88 -17.85
CA ARG A 9 19.06 -24.07 -18.03
C ARG A 9 18.16 -25.28 -18.24
N SER A 10 17.89 -25.59 -19.50
CA SER A 10 17.60 -26.96 -19.94
C SER A 10 18.86 -27.79 -19.87
N SER A 11 18.80 -29.01 -19.34
CA SER A 11 19.39 -30.17 -20.01
C SER A 11 18.88 -31.45 -19.35
N GLY A 12 18.13 -32.23 -20.12
CA GLY A 12 18.02 -33.67 -19.90
C GLY A 12 19.25 -34.41 -20.43
N ALA A 13 19.32 -35.69 -20.04
CA ALA A 13 19.96 -36.86 -20.66
C ALA A 13 19.99 -37.95 -19.55
N ALA A 14 19.68 -39.23 -19.73
CA ALA A 14 19.58 -40.08 -20.91
C ALA A 14 18.71 -41.34 -20.59
N PRO A 15 18.31 -42.14 -21.61
CA PRO A 15 17.45 -43.32 -21.46
C PRO A 15 18.26 -44.59 -21.14
N LEU A 16 17.68 -45.48 -20.32
CA LEU A 16 18.18 -46.85 -20.13
C LEU A 16 17.08 -47.86 -20.48
N GLU A 17 17.47 -48.83 -21.29
CA GLU A 17 16.70 -49.93 -21.86
C GLU A 17 16.11 -50.93 -20.83
N PRO A 18 15.17 -51.81 -21.26
CA PRO A 18 14.31 -52.56 -20.37
C PRO A 18 14.92 -53.89 -19.91
N ALA A 19 14.82 -54.19 -18.62
CA ALA A 19 15.10 -55.52 -18.08
C ALA A 19 13.79 -56.31 -17.90
N ALA A 20 13.72 -57.45 -18.56
CA ALA A 20 12.66 -58.44 -18.43
C ALA A 20 12.58 -59.01 -17.00
N GLY A 21 11.36 -59.23 -16.50
CA GLY A 21 11.14 -59.93 -15.24
C GLY A 21 9.67 -60.17 -14.90
N GLY A 22 9.14 -61.34 -15.30
CA GLY A 22 8.14 -62.14 -14.58
C GLY A 22 6.67 -61.68 -14.53
N PRO A 23 5.68 -62.61 -14.66
CA PRO A 23 4.28 -62.30 -14.45
C PRO A 23 3.94 -62.34 -12.95
N LEU A 24 3.37 -61.26 -12.42
CA LEU A 24 2.77 -61.21 -11.10
C LEU A 24 1.32 -60.70 -11.22
N ASP A 25 0.45 -61.37 -10.48
CA ASP A 25 -1.01 -61.32 -10.49
C ASP A 25 -1.63 -59.91 -10.37
N PRO A 26 -2.86 -59.68 -10.87
CA PRO A 26 -3.54 -58.40 -10.74
C PRO A 26 -4.02 -58.20 -9.29
N ILE A 27 -3.24 -57.45 -8.51
CA ILE A 27 -3.69 -56.93 -7.22
C ILE A 27 -4.56 -55.69 -7.45
N GLY A 28 -5.84 -55.85 -7.11
CA GLY A 28 -6.68 -54.81 -6.50
C GLY A 28 -6.74 -53.46 -7.20
N ALA A 29 -7.79 -53.27 -8.02
CA ALA A 29 -8.25 -51.95 -8.43
C ALA A 29 -8.42 -51.04 -7.21
N VAL A 30 -7.56 -50.02 -7.11
CA VAL A 30 -7.76 -48.87 -6.23
C VAL A 30 -9.01 -48.15 -6.73
N PRO A 31 -10.02 -47.87 -5.89
CA PRO A 31 -11.14 -47.05 -6.35
C PRO A 31 -10.61 -45.66 -6.68
N ALA A 32 -10.67 -45.32 -7.96
CA ALA A 32 -10.43 -43.97 -8.46
C ALA A 32 -11.33 -43.01 -7.66
N GLY A 33 -10.68 -42.13 -6.89
CA GLY A 33 -11.35 -41.06 -6.15
C GLY A 33 -12.29 -40.31 -7.08
N GLY A 34 -13.55 -40.21 -6.65
CA GLY A 34 -14.66 -39.71 -7.44
C GLY A 34 -14.34 -38.37 -8.11
N ALA A 35 -14.73 -38.26 -9.37
CA ALA A 35 -14.70 -37.01 -10.10
C ALA A 35 -15.40 -35.92 -9.27
N PRO A 36 -14.86 -34.69 -9.22
CA PRO A 36 -15.52 -33.59 -8.53
C PRO A 36 -16.94 -33.44 -9.07
N SER A 37 -17.92 -33.51 -8.17
CA SER A 37 -19.33 -33.33 -8.50
C SER A 37 -19.53 -31.96 -9.14
N HIS A 38 -20.16 -31.91 -10.31
CA HIS A 38 -20.43 -30.69 -11.08
C HIS A 38 -21.01 -29.54 -10.21
N HIS A 39 -21.89 -29.90 -9.26
CA HIS A 39 -22.47 -28.97 -8.28
C HIS A 39 -21.44 -28.21 -7.42
N ALA A 40 -20.35 -28.84 -7.00
CA ALA A 40 -19.34 -28.20 -6.17
C ALA A 40 -18.53 -27.15 -6.93
N VAL A 41 -18.36 -27.35 -8.24
CA VAL A 41 -17.72 -26.38 -9.14
C VAL A 41 -18.65 -25.21 -9.39
N ASP A 42 -19.93 -25.48 -9.65
CA ASP A 42 -20.96 -24.45 -9.86
C ASP A 42 -21.13 -23.53 -8.62
N ASP A 43 -21.17 -24.10 -7.41
CA ASP A 43 -21.29 -23.34 -6.16
C ASP A 43 -20.07 -22.45 -5.90
N PHE A 44 -18.88 -22.95 -6.23
CA PHE A 44 -17.63 -22.18 -6.11
C PHE A 44 -17.63 -20.98 -7.06
N ASP A 45 -17.97 -21.19 -8.34
CA ASP A 45 -18.02 -20.12 -9.33
C ASP A 45 -19.09 -19.09 -8.97
N ALA A 46 -20.24 -19.51 -8.45
CA ALA A 46 -21.27 -18.62 -7.94
C ALA A 46 -20.76 -17.76 -6.77
N GLN A 47 -20.02 -18.35 -5.83
CA GLN A 47 -19.42 -17.62 -4.70
C GLN A 47 -18.36 -16.61 -5.17
N VAL A 48 -17.51 -17.00 -6.12
CA VAL A 48 -16.49 -16.11 -6.70
C VAL A 48 -17.15 -14.92 -7.40
N ASN A 49 -18.18 -15.16 -8.21
CA ASN A 49 -18.92 -14.11 -8.89
C ASN A 49 -19.62 -13.16 -7.91
N THR A 50 -20.21 -13.70 -6.85
CA THR A 50 -20.85 -12.91 -5.79
C THR A 50 -19.85 -11.98 -5.10
N ARG A 51 -18.66 -12.49 -4.73
CA ARG A 51 -17.60 -11.69 -4.11
C ARG A 51 -17.05 -10.63 -5.06
N ARG A 52 -16.84 -10.96 -6.34
CA ARG A 52 -16.41 -9.99 -7.36
C ARG A 52 -17.40 -8.84 -7.47
N GLU A 53 -18.69 -9.15 -7.49
CA GLU A 53 -19.74 -8.15 -7.58
C GLU A 53 -19.83 -7.30 -6.30
N LEU A 54 -19.69 -7.92 -5.14
CA LEU A 54 -19.59 -7.21 -3.86
C LEU A 54 -18.46 -6.16 -3.90
N LEU A 55 -17.24 -6.57 -4.29
CA LEU A 55 -16.09 -5.66 -4.37
C LEU A 55 -16.34 -4.52 -5.36
N ARG A 56 -16.91 -4.81 -6.52
CA ARG A 56 -17.23 -3.80 -7.55
C ARG A 56 -18.25 -2.78 -7.05
N ILE A 57 -19.37 -3.26 -6.51
CA ILE A 57 -20.45 -2.42 -5.98
C ILE A 57 -19.95 -1.58 -4.81
N ARG A 58 -19.21 -2.19 -3.87
CA ARG A 58 -18.73 -1.48 -2.67
C ARG A 58 -17.71 -0.42 -3.03
N THR A 59 -16.77 -0.71 -3.94
CA THR A 59 -15.84 0.32 -4.42
C THR A 59 -16.60 1.49 -5.03
N ARG A 60 -17.53 1.22 -5.96
CA ARG A 60 -18.32 2.26 -6.62
C ARG A 60 -19.13 3.11 -5.62
N ASN A 61 -19.84 2.47 -4.70
CA ASN A 61 -20.61 3.17 -3.66
C ASN A 61 -19.72 4.00 -2.74
N THR A 62 -18.56 3.49 -2.34
CA THR A 62 -17.63 4.21 -1.47
C THR A 62 -17.06 5.44 -2.15
N LEU A 63 -16.72 5.37 -3.45
CA LEU A 63 -16.30 6.52 -4.25
C LEU A 63 -17.41 7.58 -4.30
N ARG A 64 -18.63 7.16 -4.68
CA ARG A 64 -19.79 8.05 -4.79
C ARG A 64 -20.11 8.76 -3.47
N LEU A 65 -20.16 8.02 -2.36
CA LEU A 65 -20.45 8.57 -1.03
C LEU A 65 -19.34 9.46 -0.47
N SER A 66 -18.13 9.36 -1.02
CA SER A 66 -16.98 10.19 -0.63
C SER A 66 -16.74 11.36 -1.58
N GLY A 67 -17.61 11.53 -2.59
CA GLY A 67 -17.51 12.60 -3.60
C GLY A 67 -16.39 12.40 -4.63
N VAL A 68 -15.79 11.20 -4.70
CA VAL A 68 -14.78 10.86 -5.70
C VAL A 68 -15.48 10.39 -6.98
N PRO A 69 -15.18 10.96 -8.15
CA PRO A 69 -15.78 10.51 -9.40
C PRO A 69 -15.49 9.04 -9.69
N GLU A 70 -16.52 8.27 -10.06
CA GLU A 70 -16.40 6.83 -10.34
C GLU A 70 -15.44 6.54 -11.50
N SER A 71 -15.25 7.49 -12.42
CA SER A 71 -14.31 7.37 -13.54
C SER A 71 -12.85 7.49 -13.14
N TRP A 72 -12.55 7.93 -11.91
CA TRP A 72 -11.17 8.12 -11.45
C TRP A 72 -10.49 6.84 -10.99
N ILE A 73 -11.27 5.85 -10.52
CA ILE A 73 -10.74 4.59 -10.01
C ILE A 73 -11.57 3.44 -10.58
N GLU A 74 -10.89 2.49 -11.20
CA GLU A 74 -11.49 1.24 -11.64
C GLU A 74 -11.16 0.10 -10.69
N ALA A 75 -12.19 -0.64 -10.27
CA ALA A 75 -12.06 -1.84 -9.46
C ALA A 75 -11.83 -3.07 -10.33
N GLN A 76 -10.73 -3.78 -10.09
CA GLN A 76 -10.38 -5.01 -10.78
C GLN A 76 -10.13 -6.10 -9.73
N VAL A 77 -10.66 -7.30 -9.96
CA VAL A 77 -10.50 -8.42 -9.04
C VAL A 77 -9.54 -9.44 -9.65
N LEU A 78 -8.44 -9.67 -8.94
CA LEU A 78 -7.43 -10.68 -9.27
C LEU A 78 -7.66 -11.90 -8.37
N LEU A 79 -7.57 -13.10 -8.94
CA LEU A 79 -7.72 -14.36 -8.22
C LEU A 79 -6.35 -14.98 -8.00
N GLU A 80 -6.08 -15.43 -6.78
CA GLU A 80 -4.89 -16.18 -6.40
C GLU A 80 -5.30 -17.59 -5.92
N PRO A 81 -5.05 -18.65 -6.71
CA PRO A 81 -5.24 -20.01 -6.25
C PRO A 81 -4.08 -20.43 -5.33
N ALA A 82 -4.36 -20.80 -4.09
CA ALA A 82 -3.35 -21.29 -3.13
C ALA A 82 -3.92 -22.36 -2.20
N GLY A 83 -3.24 -23.51 -2.11
CA GLY A 83 -3.56 -24.57 -1.14
C GLY A 83 -4.98 -25.15 -1.27
N GLY A 84 -5.53 -25.25 -2.49
CA GLY A 84 -6.90 -25.72 -2.72
C GLY A 84 -7.99 -24.70 -2.38
N ARG A 85 -7.61 -23.46 -2.07
CA ARG A 85 -8.51 -22.32 -1.88
C ARG A 85 -8.22 -21.26 -2.95
N THR A 86 -9.19 -20.39 -3.19
CA THR A 86 -9.02 -19.23 -4.06
C THR A 86 -9.19 -17.97 -3.24
N PHE A 87 -8.16 -17.15 -3.27
CA PHE A 87 -8.09 -15.85 -2.65
C PHE A 87 -8.30 -14.75 -3.70
N MET A 88 -8.63 -13.56 -3.23
CA MET A 88 -8.88 -12.40 -4.06
C MET A 88 -7.99 -11.24 -3.65
N HIS A 89 -7.57 -10.46 -4.64
CA HIS A 89 -7.01 -9.13 -4.45
C HIS A 89 -7.88 -8.12 -5.18
N LEU A 90 -8.18 -7.02 -4.51
CA LEU A 90 -8.83 -5.88 -5.12
C LEU A 90 -7.77 -4.91 -5.63
N ARG A 91 -7.61 -4.82 -6.95
CA ARG A 91 -6.76 -3.83 -7.60
C ARG A 91 -7.58 -2.59 -7.90
N LEU A 92 -7.18 -1.45 -7.33
CA LEU A 92 -7.72 -0.12 -7.58
C LEU A 92 -6.84 0.56 -8.63
N ALA A 93 -7.25 0.52 -9.89
CA ALA A 93 -6.53 1.15 -10.99
C ALA A 93 -6.92 2.63 -11.09
N VAL A 94 -5.99 3.52 -10.78
CA VAL A 94 -6.18 4.97 -10.84
C VAL A 94 -6.14 5.42 -12.30
N ARG A 95 -7.26 6.00 -12.77
CA ARG A 95 -7.47 6.49 -14.14
C ARG A 95 -7.30 8.00 -14.25
N HIS A 96 -7.39 8.73 -13.15
CA HIS A 96 -7.23 10.18 -13.10
C HIS A 96 -6.32 10.58 -11.94
N TRP A 97 -5.38 11.48 -12.20
CA TRP A 97 -4.49 12.00 -11.18
C TRP A 97 -5.12 13.20 -10.48
N ASP A 98 -5.21 13.12 -9.15
CA ASP A 98 -5.50 14.26 -8.29
C ASP A 98 -4.71 14.09 -6.98
N PRO A 99 -3.95 15.11 -6.51
CA PRO A 99 -3.16 14.99 -5.29
C PRO A 99 -3.98 14.60 -4.05
N ARG A 100 -5.24 15.03 -3.97
CA ARG A 100 -6.14 14.69 -2.86
C ARG A 100 -6.40 13.20 -2.79
N LEU A 101 -6.41 12.50 -3.94
CA LEU A 101 -6.63 11.07 -3.97
C LEU A 101 -5.51 10.31 -3.24
N LEU A 102 -4.25 10.69 -3.48
CA LEU A 102 -3.12 10.12 -2.75
C LEU A 102 -3.11 10.52 -1.28
N GLN A 103 -3.39 11.79 -0.99
CA GLN A 103 -3.46 12.31 0.38
C GLN A 103 -4.47 11.53 1.24
N TYR A 104 -5.62 11.14 0.66
CA TYR A 104 -6.69 10.43 1.36
C TYR A 104 -6.78 8.94 1.00
N ALA A 105 -5.78 8.36 0.31
CA ALA A 105 -5.81 6.98 -0.16
C ALA A 105 -6.02 5.97 0.98
N VAL A 106 -5.32 6.16 2.09
CA VAL A 106 -5.42 5.30 3.27
C VAL A 106 -6.82 5.39 3.91
N ALA A 107 -7.38 6.60 4.01
CA ALA A 107 -8.72 6.81 4.56
C ALA A 107 -9.79 6.18 3.66
N LEU A 108 -9.67 6.32 2.34
CA LEU A 108 -10.56 5.69 1.38
C LEU A 108 -10.49 4.17 1.46
N GLN A 109 -9.29 3.60 1.52
CA GLN A 109 -9.10 2.16 1.65
C GLN A 109 -9.70 1.61 2.94
N ARG A 110 -9.51 2.29 4.07
CA ARG A 110 -10.12 1.91 5.36
C ARG A 110 -11.64 1.90 5.27
N LYS A 111 -12.24 2.99 4.79
CA LYS A 111 -13.69 3.09 4.61
C LYS A 111 -14.24 2.02 3.67
N LEU A 112 -13.51 1.70 2.59
CA LEU A 112 -13.88 0.64 1.68
C LEU A 112 -13.86 -0.73 2.38
N MET A 113 -12.83 -1.02 3.17
CA MET A 113 -12.73 -2.27 3.91
C MET A 113 -13.88 -2.40 4.93
N GLU A 114 -14.15 -1.34 5.70
CA GLU A 114 -15.27 -1.28 6.66
C GLU A 114 -16.62 -1.58 5.97
N GLU A 115 -16.86 -1.01 4.78
CA GLU A 115 -18.08 -1.25 4.01
C GLU A 115 -18.16 -2.66 3.41
N ILE A 116 -17.04 -3.30 3.09
CA ILE A 116 -16.99 -4.69 2.63
C ILE A 116 -17.32 -5.62 3.80
N GLU A 117 -16.64 -5.45 4.94
CA GLU A 117 -16.82 -6.26 6.14
C GLU A 117 -18.22 -6.14 6.74
N ARG A 118 -18.87 -4.99 6.58
CA ARG A 118 -20.27 -4.78 6.97
C ARG A 118 -21.25 -5.71 6.24
N ILE A 119 -20.91 -6.14 5.02
CA ILE A 119 -21.76 -7.01 4.19
C ILE A 119 -21.32 -8.46 4.29
N ASP A 120 -20.01 -8.70 4.24
CA ASP A 120 -19.42 -10.02 4.45
C ASP A 120 -18.43 -9.95 5.62
N PRO A 121 -18.86 -10.31 6.85
CA PRO A 121 -18.01 -10.33 8.03
C PRO A 121 -16.82 -11.32 7.93
N GLN A 122 -16.79 -12.18 6.92
CA GLN A 122 -15.69 -13.11 6.66
C GLN A 122 -14.78 -12.63 5.53
N ALA A 123 -14.91 -11.38 5.08
CA ALA A 123 -14.11 -10.78 4.01
C ALA A 123 -12.60 -10.99 4.18
N ALA A 124 -12.09 -10.81 5.39
CA ALA A 124 -10.67 -10.98 5.72
C ALA A 124 -10.12 -12.41 5.45
N GLN A 125 -10.98 -13.41 5.29
CA GLN A 125 -10.57 -14.80 5.01
C GLN A 125 -10.38 -15.09 3.53
N TRP A 126 -10.86 -14.21 2.63
CA TRP A 126 -10.81 -14.42 1.19
C TRP A 126 -10.27 -13.21 0.41
N LEU A 127 -10.35 -12.00 0.95
CA LEU A 127 -9.73 -10.79 0.40
C LEU A 127 -8.37 -10.57 1.08
N LEU A 128 -7.28 -10.90 0.39
CA LEU A 128 -5.93 -10.83 0.97
C LEU A 128 -5.33 -9.43 0.94
N SER A 129 -5.61 -8.66 -0.11
CA SER A 129 -5.07 -7.30 -0.21
C SER A 129 -5.91 -6.38 -1.10
N ILE A 130 -5.73 -5.08 -0.84
CA ILE A 130 -6.14 -4.00 -1.72
C ILE A 130 -4.87 -3.38 -2.29
N VAL A 131 -4.74 -3.38 -3.62
CA VAL A 131 -3.55 -2.94 -4.35
C VAL A 131 -3.87 -1.70 -5.15
N TRP A 132 -3.14 -0.61 -4.87
CA TRP A 132 -3.21 0.61 -5.68
C TRP A 132 -2.33 0.48 -6.90
N ALA A 133 -2.89 0.74 -8.08
CA ALA A 133 -2.16 0.70 -9.33
C ALA A 133 -2.24 2.03 -10.06
N PHE A 134 -1.08 2.56 -10.40
CA PHE A 134 -0.91 3.79 -11.16
C PHE A 134 -0.34 3.40 -12.54
N PRO A 135 -1.15 3.41 -13.61
CA PRO A 135 -0.69 3.12 -14.96
C PRO A 135 0.39 4.13 -15.40
N PRO A 136 1.37 3.73 -16.21
CA PRO A 136 2.42 4.63 -16.68
C PRO A 136 1.88 5.75 -17.58
N GLU A 137 0.70 5.57 -18.19
CA GLU A 137 0.04 6.60 -19.01
C GLU A 137 -0.74 7.64 -18.18
N LEU A 138 -0.73 7.52 -16.85
CA LEU A 138 -1.42 8.47 -15.97
C LEU A 138 -0.75 9.85 -16.04
N ALA A 139 -1.53 10.88 -16.36
CA ALA A 139 -1.06 12.26 -16.49
C ALA A 139 -0.72 12.91 -15.13
N CYS A 140 0.37 12.45 -14.50
CA CYS A 140 0.92 13.02 -13.27
C CYS A 140 1.81 14.24 -13.60
N PRO A 141 1.61 15.41 -12.94
CA PRO A 141 2.39 16.61 -13.18
C PRO A 141 3.79 16.59 -12.52
N PHE A 142 4.17 15.48 -11.88
CA PHE A 142 5.47 15.30 -11.22
C PHE A 142 6.33 14.34 -12.07
N PRO A 143 7.11 14.85 -13.04
CA PRO A 143 7.90 13.99 -13.93
C PRO A 143 9.12 13.38 -13.24
N ASP A 144 9.66 14.08 -12.23
CA ASP A 144 10.86 13.70 -11.52
C ASP A 144 10.59 13.52 -10.02
N LEU A 145 11.34 12.62 -9.40
CA LEU A 145 11.35 12.50 -7.94
C LEU A 145 12.02 13.73 -7.32
N PRO A 146 11.55 14.20 -6.17
CA PRO A 146 12.21 15.29 -5.47
C PRO A 146 13.60 14.83 -5.00
N GLN A 147 14.49 15.80 -4.79
CA GLN A 147 15.80 15.54 -4.20
C GLN A 147 15.65 14.79 -2.86
N PRO A 148 16.56 13.86 -2.50
CA PRO A 148 16.44 13.06 -1.27
C PRO A 148 16.25 13.89 0.01
N SER A 149 16.81 15.10 0.05
CA SER A 149 16.67 16.03 1.17
C SER A 149 15.24 16.53 1.41
N ALA A 150 14.35 16.46 0.42
CA ALA A 150 12.95 16.85 0.54
C ALA A 150 12.13 15.90 1.43
N TRP A 151 12.62 14.68 1.67
CA TRP A 151 11.98 13.68 2.53
C TRP A 151 12.41 13.75 3.99
N LEU A 152 13.47 14.50 4.28
CA LEU A 152 13.96 14.69 5.65
C LEU A 152 13.18 15.82 6.28
N ASP A 153 12.62 15.58 7.47
CA ASP A 153 12.01 16.63 8.28
C ASP A 153 13.06 17.69 8.57
N ARG A 154 12.93 18.84 7.91
CA ARG A 154 13.66 20.02 8.33
C ARG A 154 12.91 20.51 9.57
N GLU A 155 13.52 20.37 10.75
CA GLU A 155 13.02 21.09 11.93
C GLU A 155 12.80 22.56 11.51
N PRO A 156 11.63 23.14 11.83
CA PRO A 156 11.40 24.55 11.57
C PRO A 156 12.50 25.31 12.29
N ARG A 157 13.51 25.77 11.55
CA ARG A 157 14.54 26.63 12.09
C ARG A 157 13.78 27.82 12.69
N PRO A 158 13.88 28.10 14.00
CA PRO A 158 13.29 29.30 14.56
C PRO A 158 13.72 30.46 13.67
N THR A 159 12.75 31.22 13.18
CA THR A 159 13.04 32.40 12.36
C THR A 159 14.00 33.26 13.17
N GLY A 160 15.17 33.59 12.63
CA GLY A 160 16.22 34.30 13.37
C GLY A 160 15.80 35.65 13.96
N ALA A 161 14.58 36.13 13.66
CA ALA A 161 13.93 37.22 14.36
C ALA A 161 13.67 36.92 15.86
N ASP A 162 13.26 35.71 16.21
CA ASP A 162 12.98 35.35 17.62
C ASP A 162 14.27 35.18 18.42
N GLU A 163 15.31 34.61 17.80
CA GLU A 163 16.66 34.52 18.38
C GLU A 163 17.29 35.90 18.55
N LEU A 164 17.24 36.75 17.51
CA LEU A 164 17.77 38.12 17.56
C LEU A 164 17.05 38.97 18.61
N GLN A 165 15.73 38.82 18.75
CA GLN A 165 14.94 39.54 19.75
C GLN A 165 15.31 39.10 21.17
N SER A 166 15.52 37.80 21.38
CA SER A 166 16.01 37.26 22.66
C SER A 166 17.41 37.78 22.99
N ASP A 167 18.32 37.76 22.02
CA ASP A 167 19.71 38.21 22.20
C ASP A 167 19.78 39.72 22.47
N LEU A 168 18.98 40.53 21.76
CA LEU A 168 18.87 41.97 22.01
C LEU A 168 18.31 42.26 23.40
N ALA A 169 17.29 41.52 23.84
CA ALA A 169 16.71 41.69 25.18
C ALA A 169 17.75 41.38 26.27
N GLN A 170 18.57 40.35 26.09
CA GLN A 170 19.66 40.03 27.02
C GLN A 170 20.72 41.12 27.06
N LEU A 171 21.14 41.66 25.91
CA LEU A 171 22.11 42.76 25.85
C LEU A 171 21.59 44.03 26.52
N TYR A 172 20.31 44.37 26.33
CA TYR A 172 19.70 45.51 27.03
C TYR A 172 19.62 45.30 28.53
N ALA A 173 19.30 44.09 29.00
CA ALA A 173 19.26 43.78 30.42
C ALA A 173 20.64 43.92 31.09
N VAL A 174 21.71 43.47 30.42
CA VAL A 174 23.09 43.64 30.91
C VAL A 174 23.44 45.12 31.03
N ARG A 175 23.19 45.90 29.97
CA ARG A 175 23.45 47.35 29.96
C ARG A 175 22.70 48.07 31.08
N ASP A 176 21.42 47.74 31.27
CA ASP A 176 20.57 48.42 32.25
C ASP A 176 20.99 48.09 33.69
N ALA A 177 21.47 46.87 33.93
CA ALA A 177 22.08 46.48 35.21
C ALA A 177 23.38 47.25 35.48
N GLU A 178 24.25 47.39 34.48
CA GLU A 178 25.51 48.14 34.61
C GLU A 178 25.29 49.65 34.83
N MET A 179 24.28 50.24 34.16
CA MET A 179 23.91 51.64 34.31
C MET A 179 23.34 51.94 35.71
N SER A 180 22.56 50.99 36.27
CA SER A 180 22.01 51.12 37.62
C SER A 180 23.13 51.09 38.69
N GLN A 181 24.10 50.18 38.54
CA GLN A 181 25.25 50.09 39.44
C GLN A 181 26.11 51.37 39.46
N HIS A 182 26.31 52.01 38.30
CA HIS A 182 27.05 53.28 38.21
C HIS A 182 26.27 54.50 38.71
N GLY A 183 24.93 54.46 38.68
CA GLY A 183 24.07 55.49 39.26
C GLY A 183 24.18 55.52 40.79
N ASP A 184 24.21 54.36 41.43
CA ASP A 184 24.28 54.23 42.90
C ASP A 184 25.63 54.70 43.46
N LEU A 185 26.73 54.47 42.74
CA LEU A 185 28.07 54.93 43.12
C LEU A 185 28.21 56.47 43.14
N LYS A 186 27.39 57.19 42.37
CA LYS A 186 27.43 58.67 42.28
C LYS A 186 26.57 59.37 43.33
N GLY A 187 25.58 58.68 43.91
CA GLY A 187 24.72 59.19 44.97
C GLY A 187 25.36 59.17 46.37
N GLN A 188 26.45 58.43 46.57
CA GLN A 188 27.07 58.21 47.88
C GLN A 188 28.23 59.16 48.21
N VAL A 189 28.58 60.10 47.31
CA VAL A 189 29.70 61.05 47.49
C VAL A 189 29.23 62.50 47.72
N GLY A 190 27.93 62.72 47.92
CA GLY A 190 27.36 64.04 48.23
C GLY A 190 26.52 64.02 49.50
N GLY A 191 27.16 63.91 50.66
CA GLY A 191 26.59 64.08 51.99
C GLY A 191 27.41 65.05 52.80
#